data_AF-A0A060YED0-F1
#
_entry.id   AF-A0A060YED0-F1
#
_cell.length_a   1.000
_cell.length_b   1.000
_cell.length_c   1.000
_cell.angle_alpha   90.00
_cell.angle_beta   90.00
_cell.angle_gamma   90.00
#
_symmetry.space_group_name_H-M   'P 1'
#
loop_
_entity.id
_entity.type
_entity.pdbx_description
1 polymer ?
#
loop_
_entity_poly.entity_id
_entity_poly.type
_entity_poly.pdbx_seq_one_letter_code
_entity_poly.pdbx_strand_id
1 'polypeptide(L)'
;MVGELNEQVRERPRPRPSPDYLMQLMTDRKVMSSLPNFTGIFTHLERLLDEEIGRVRKDMYNDSMNGGVAAEGRDSEELPDGIGPVAQLQEKLYVPVKEYPDKRPAHWRVR
;
A
#
# COMPACT_ATOMS: atom_id res chain seq x y z
N MET A 1 -5.20 -28.47 23.29
CA MET A 1 -4.72 -27.20 23.84
C MET A 1 -3.77 -26.40 22.93
N VAL A 2 -3.32 -26.91 21.76
CA VAL A 2 -2.57 -26.08 20.77
C VAL A 2 -3.48 -25.58 19.63
N GLY A 3 -4.63 -26.25 19.40
CA GLY A 3 -5.60 -25.86 18.38
C GLY A 3 -6.42 -24.61 18.73
N GLU A 4 -6.73 -24.39 20.00
CA GLU A 4 -7.60 -23.28 20.45
C GLU A 4 -6.92 -21.90 20.35
N LEU A 5 -5.59 -21.85 20.46
CA LEU A 5 -4.81 -20.61 20.28
C LEU A 5 -4.81 -20.13 18.83
N ASN A 6 -4.99 -21.03 17.86
CA ASN A 6 -4.93 -20.68 16.44
C ASN A 6 -6.26 -20.09 15.93
N GLU A 7 -7.39 -20.51 16.52
CA GLU A 7 -8.71 -19.98 16.20
C GLU A 7 -8.85 -18.52 16.70
N GLN A 8 -8.39 -18.22 17.92
CA GLN A 8 -8.47 -16.88 18.51
C GLN A 8 -7.59 -15.83 17.82
N VAL A 9 -6.50 -16.25 17.16
CA VAL A 9 -5.64 -15.33 16.38
C VAL A 9 -6.31 -14.92 15.07
N ARG A 10 -7.16 -15.78 14.49
CA ARG A 10 -7.88 -15.49 13.24
C ARG A 10 -8.98 -14.44 13.40
N GLU A 11 -9.58 -14.35 14.58
CA GLU A 11 -10.73 -13.46 14.83
C GLU A 11 -10.36 -12.07 15.37
N ARG A 12 -9.08 -11.79 15.65
CA ARG A 12 -8.69 -10.43 16.04
C ARG A 12 -8.95 -9.48 14.87
N PRO A 13 -9.84 -8.48 15.02
CA PRO A 13 -10.07 -7.51 13.96
C PRO A 13 -8.76 -6.79 13.68
N ARG A 14 -8.38 -6.74 12.40
CA ARG A 14 -7.17 -6.04 11.97
C ARG A 14 -7.27 -4.56 12.38
N PRO A 15 -6.17 -3.93 12.82
CA PRO A 15 -6.21 -2.54 13.27
C PRO A 15 -6.79 -1.64 12.16
N ARG A 16 -7.67 -0.71 12.55
CA ARG A 16 -8.23 0.26 11.61
C ARG A 16 -7.11 1.10 10.99
N PRO A 17 -7.14 1.37 9.68
CA PRO A 17 -6.16 2.22 9.03
C PRO A 17 -6.21 3.62 9.64
N SER A 18 -5.10 4.09 10.19
CA SER A 18 -4.98 5.43 10.77
C SER A 18 -3.56 5.98 10.59
N PRO A 19 -3.39 7.32 10.59
CA PRO A 19 -2.06 7.93 10.53
C PRO A 19 -1.12 7.45 11.65
N ASP A 20 -1.63 7.35 12.88
CA ASP A 20 -0.83 6.92 14.04
C ASP A 20 -0.38 5.47 13.91
N TYR A 21 -1.26 4.58 13.46
CA TYR A 21 -0.91 3.19 13.21
C TYR A 21 0.13 3.06 12.09
N LEU A 22 -0.02 3.83 11.01
CA LEU A 22 0.97 3.87 9.93
C LEU A 22 2.33 4.36 10.43
N MET A 23 2.38 5.39 11.28
CA MET A 23 3.63 5.88 11.88
C MET A 23 4.31 4.81 12.75
N GLN A 24 3.54 4.05 13.51
CA GLN A 24 4.05 2.93 14.30
C GLN A 24 4.70 1.87 13.39
N LEU A 25 4.01 1.43 12.33
CA LEU A 25 4.53 0.46 11.37
C LEU A 25 5.82 0.95 10.68
N MET A 26 5.91 2.23 10.35
CA MET A 26 7.13 2.83 9.77
C MET A 26 8.30 2.83 10.75
N THR A 27 8.01 2.99 12.04
CA THR A 27 9.00 2.93 13.11
C THR A 27 9.50 1.51 13.28
N ASP A 28 8.59 0.53 13.35
CA ASP A 28 8.91 -0.89 13.43
C ASP A 28 9.77 -1.33 12.25
N ARG A 29 9.45 -0.86 11.03
CA ARG A 29 10.25 -1.13 9.82
C ARG A 29 11.68 -0.63 9.96
N LYS A 30 11.86 0.61 10.46
CA LYS A 30 13.20 1.18 10.68
C LYS A 30 13.98 0.38 11.72
N VAL A 31 13.34 0.01 12.82
CA VAL A 31 13.97 -0.80 13.88
C VAL A 31 14.39 -2.15 13.30
N MET A 32 13.50 -2.84 12.59
CA MET A 32 13.79 -4.14 11.98
C MET A 32 14.95 -4.08 10.98
N SER A 33 14.97 -3.08 10.09
CA SER A 33 16.06 -2.92 9.12
C SER A 33 17.39 -2.46 9.74
N SER A 34 17.37 -1.87 10.94
CA SER A 34 18.57 -1.38 11.62
C SER A 34 19.32 -2.44 12.43
N LEU A 35 18.72 -3.61 12.64
CA LEU A 35 19.28 -4.66 13.49
C LEU A 35 20.18 -5.59 12.66
N PRO A 36 21.52 -5.58 12.85
CA PRO A 36 22.48 -6.29 11.98
C PRO A 36 22.34 -7.82 11.98
N ASN A 37 21.70 -8.39 13.01
CA ASN A 37 21.43 -9.83 13.11
C ASN A 37 20.01 -10.23 12.69
N PHE A 38 19.15 -9.28 12.32
CA PHE A 38 17.76 -9.55 11.95
C PHE A 38 17.54 -9.46 10.44
N THR A 39 18.33 -8.67 9.74
CA THR A 39 18.31 -8.52 8.29
C THR A 39 18.60 -9.87 7.62
N GLY A 40 17.57 -10.52 7.08
CA GLY A 40 17.67 -11.83 6.42
C GLY A 40 17.30 -13.05 7.25
N ILE A 41 17.11 -12.95 8.58
CA ILE A 41 16.60 -14.07 9.39
C ILE A 41 15.07 -14.06 9.41
N PHE A 42 14.46 -12.88 9.48
CA PHE A 42 13.01 -12.71 9.55
C PHE A 42 12.40 -12.14 8.27
N THR A 43 12.82 -12.68 7.12
CA THR A 43 12.33 -12.26 5.79
C THR A 43 10.80 -12.28 5.68
N HIS A 44 10.15 -13.25 6.35
CA HIS A 44 8.70 -13.32 6.39
C HIS A 44 8.06 -12.22 7.24
N LEU A 45 8.68 -11.79 8.34
CA LEU A 45 8.17 -10.67 9.14
C LEU A 45 8.36 -9.36 8.40
N GLU A 46 9.49 -9.16 7.71
CA GLU A 46 9.71 -7.99 6.84
C GLU A 46 8.64 -7.92 5.74
N ARG A 47 8.36 -9.05 5.07
CA ARG A 47 7.28 -9.13 4.06
C ARG A 47 5.92 -8.81 4.65
N LEU A 48 5.58 -9.39 5.80
CA LEU A 48 4.29 -9.14 6.46
C LEU A 48 4.14 -7.67 6.86
N LEU A 49 5.22 -7.04 7.33
CA LEU A 49 5.22 -5.63 7.70
C LEU A 49 5.06 -4.72 6.47
N ASP A 50 5.74 -5.04 5.36
CA ASP A 50 5.61 -4.31 4.11
C ASP A 50 4.20 -4.44 3.49
N GLU A 51 3.62 -5.63 3.57
CA GLU A 51 2.23 -5.88 3.16
C GLU A 51 1.23 -5.09 4.01
N GLU A 52 1.42 -5.05 5.33
CA GLU A 52 0.57 -4.28 6.24
C GLU A 52 0.65 -2.77 5.98
N ILE A 53 1.88 -2.26 5.81
CA ILE A 53 2.13 -0.87 5.42
C ILE A 53 1.45 -0.54 4.10
N GLY A 54 1.57 -1.43 3.10
CA GLY A 54 0.94 -1.29 1.79
C GLY A 54 -0.58 -1.24 1.89
N ARG A 55 -1.17 -2.14 2.68
CA ARG A 55 -2.61 -2.19 2.93
C ARG A 55 -3.10 -0.90 3.60
N VAL A 56 -2.50 -0.50 4.73
CA VAL A 56 -2.93 0.70 5.48
C VAL A 56 -2.84 1.96 4.60
N ARG A 57 -1.78 2.11 3.81
CA ARG A 57 -1.65 3.24 2.86
C ARG A 57 -2.73 3.20 1.78
N LYS A 58 -2.98 2.03 1.21
CA LYS A 58 -4.01 1.83 0.18
C LYS A 58 -5.40 2.16 0.73
N ASP A 59 -5.73 1.65 1.90
CA ASP A 59 -7.02 1.88 2.56
C ASP A 59 -7.21 3.37 2.88
N MET A 60 -6.20 4.04 3.45
CA MET A 60 -6.26 5.49 3.71
C MET A 60 -6.42 6.34 2.44
N TYR A 61 -5.78 5.94 1.33
CA TYR A 61 -5.90 6.63 0.05
C TYR A 61 -7.27 6.40 -0.60
N ASN A 62 -7.72 5.15 -0.59
CA ASN A 62 -9.03 4.76 -1.10
C ASN A 62 -10.15 5.43 -0.33
N ASP A 63 -10.08 5.50 1.00
CA ASP A 63 -11.07 6.21 1.84
C ASP A 63 -11.17 7.70 1.49
N SER A 64 -10.03 8.33 1.17
CA SER A 64 -9.96 9.75 0.78
C SER A 64 -10.42 10.02 -0.65
N MET A 65 -10.10 9.12 -1.60
CA MET A 65 -10.46 9.29 -3.02
C MET A 65 -11.89 8.83 -3.36
N ASN A 66 -12.44 7.85 -2.65
CA ASN A 66 -13.72 7.23 -3.00
C ASN A 66 -14.95 7.80 -2.28
N GLY A 67 -14.81 8.87 -1.49
CA GLY A 67 -15.93 9.63 -0.92
C GLY A 67 -17.12 8.76 -0.51
N GLY A 68 -16.90 7.70 0.28
CA GLY A 68 -17.97 6.85 0.83
C GLY A 68 -18.85 6.04 -0.13
N VAL A 69 -18.70 6.10 -1.46
CA VAL A 69 -19.63 5.39 -2.39
C VAL A 69 -18.97 4.59 -3.51
N ALA A 70 -17.66 4.61 -3.67
CA ALA A 70 -16.98 3.81 -4.70
C ALA A 70 -16.36 2.49 -4.18
N ALA A 71 -16.80 2.02 -3.00
CA ALA A 71 -16.48 0.68 -2.50
C ALA A 71 -17.51 -0.40 -2.91
N GLU A 72 -18.70 -0.02 -3.37
CA GLU A 72 -19.76 -1.00 -3.73
C GLU A 72 -19.93 -1.23 -5.25
N GLY A 73 -19.22 -0.52 -6.12
CA GLY A 73 -19.47 -0.58 -7.57
C GLY A 73 -18.24 -0.56 -8.47
N ARG A 74 -17.04 -0.73 -7.90
CA ARG A 74 -15.89 -1.12 -8.69
C ARG A 74 -15.48 -2.47 -8.16
N ASP A 75 -16.06 -3.48 -8.77
CA ASP A 75 -15.37 -4.72 -9.01
C ASP A 75 -13.87 -4.39 -9.12
N SER A 76 -13.08 -5.00 -8.24
CA SER A 76 -11.71 -5.29 -8.61
C SER A 76 -11.84 -6.24 -9.79
N GLU A 77 -12.15 -5.66 -10.95
CA GLU A 77 -12.57 -6.38 -12.13
C GLU A 77 -11.35 -7.19 -12.49
N GLU A 78 -11.43 -8.49 -12.21
CA GLU A 78 -10.38 -9.41 -12.56
C GLU A 78 -10.08 -9.18 -14.04
N LEU A 79 -8.84 -8.80 -14.32
CA LEU A 79 -8.42 -8.61 -15.69
C LEU A 79 -8.72 -9.92 -16.44
N PRO A 80 -9.23 -9.85 -17.67
CA PRO A 80 -9.46 -11.05 -18.45
C PRO A 80 -8.14 -11.81 -18.65
N ASP A 81 -8.24 -13.11 -18.89
CA ASP A 81 -7.09 -13.91 -19.24
C ASP A 81 -6.32 -13.28 -20.41
N GLY A 82 -5.00 -13.17 -20.25
CA GLY A 82 -4.15 -12.58 -21.26
C GLY A 82 -4.17 -13.39 -22.54
N ILE A 83 -4.69 -12.81 -23.63
CA ILE A 83 -4.72 -13.44 -24.95
C ILE A 83 -3.70 -12.74 -25.86
N GLY A 84 -2.78 -13.52 -26.44
CA GLY A 84 -1.82 -13.04 -27.44
C GLY A 84 -0.45 -12.66 -26.88
N PRO A 85 0.42 -12.07 -27.72
CA PRO A 85 1.75 -11.64 -27.29
C PRO A 85 1.67 -10.46 -26.30
N VAL A 86 2.62 -10.39 -25.37
CA VAL A 86 2.71 -9.30 -24.39
C VAL A 86 2.91 -7.96 -25.11
N ALA A 87 2.03 -7.01 -24.85
CA ALA A 87 2.11 -5.65 -25.37
C ALA A 87 2.59 -4.67 -24.28
N GLN A 88 3.39 -3.67 -24.67
CA GLN A 88 3.75 -2.54 -23.82
C GLN A 88 2.96 -1.30 -24.25
N LEU A 89 2.20 -0.71 -23.34
CA LEU A 89 1.40 0.50 -23.57
C LEU A 89 2.08 1.71 -22.92
N GLN A 90 2.18 2.82 -23.66
CA GLN A 90 2.76 4.07 -23.16
C GLN A 90 1.84 5.26 -23.46
N GLU A 91 1.45 6.00 -22.42
CA GLU A 91 0.70 7.25 -22.53
C GLU A 91 1.55 8.43 -22.06
N LYS A 92 1.59 9.51 -22.86
CA LYS A 92 2.33 10.73 -22.50
C LYS A 92 1.35 11.80 -22.00
N LEU A 93 1.26 11.94 -20.69
CA LEU A 93 0.50 13.01 -20.04
C LEU A 93 1.33 14.30 -19.99
N TYR A 94 0.79 15.40 -20.52
CA TYR A 94 1.43 16.71 -20.50
C TYR A 94 0.92 17.56 -19.33
N VAL A 95 1.83 18.14 -18.55
CA VAL A 95 1.48 19.07 -17.47
C VAL A 95 1.16 20.45 -18.07
N PRO A 96 0.01 21.07 -17.74
CA PRO A 96 -0.41 22.36 -18.31
C PRO A 96 0.34 23.55 -17.69
N VAL A 97 1.66 23.57 -17.83
CA VAL A 97 2.56 24.60 -17.27
C VAL A 97 2.33 26.00 -17.82
N LYS A 98 1.67 26.11 -18.98
CA LYS A 98 1.29 27.41 -19.56
C LYS A 98 0.15 28.07 -18.77
N GLU A 99 -0.76 27.27 -18.23
CA GLU A 99 -1.95 27.74 -17.51
C GLU A 99 -1.67 27.84 -16.01
N TYR A 100 -0.88 26.91 -15.46
CA TYR A 100 -0.50 26.88 -14.05
C TYR A 100 1.03 26.75 -13.88
N PRO A 101 1.78 27.84 -14.12
CA PRO A 101 3.25 27.80 -14.07
C PRO A 101 3.81 27.55 -12.67
N ASP A 102 3.07 27.92 -11.62
CA ASP A 102 3.40 27.81 -10.20
C ASP A 102 3.00 26.46 -9.59
N LYS A 103 1.96 25.81 -10.13
CA LYS A 103 1.49 24.49 -9.69
C LYS A 103 2.33 23.37 -10.31
N ARG A 104 3.62 23.34 -9.98
CA ARG A 104 4.48 22.21 -10.36
C ARG A 104 4.11 20.97 -9.55
N PRO A 105 3.90 19.81 -10.20
CA PRO A 105 3.74 18.53 -9.51
C PRO A 105 4.92 18.31 -8.56
N ALA A 106 4.65 17.87 -7.33
CA ALA A 106 5.64 17.81 -6.26
C ALA A 106 6.89 16.98 -6.63
N HIS A 107 6.72 15.92 -7.43
CA HIS A 107 7.81 15.06 -7.90
C HIS A 107 8.80 15.74 -8.86
N TRP A 108 8.49 16.93 -9.38
CA TRP A 108 9.33 17.70 -10.30
C TRP A 108 10.13 18.80 -9.59
N ARG A 109 9.95 18.97 -8.26
CA ARG A 109 10.70 19.97 -7.47
C ARG A 109 12.12 19.56 -7.11
N VAL A 110 12.49 18.28 -7.32
CA VAL A 110 13.83 17.77 -7.00
C VAL A 110 14.57 17.44 -8.31
N ARG A 111 14.96 18.49 -9.02
CA ARG A 111 16.01 18.48 -10.05
C ARG A 111 16.71 19.83 -10.06
#